data_AF-A0A7Y5MRN9-F1
#
_entry.id   AF-A0A7Y5MRN9-F1
#
_cell.length_a   1.000
_cell.length_b   1.000
_cell.length_c   1.000
_cell.angle_alpha   90.00
_cell.angle_beta   90.00
_cell.angle_gamma   90.00
#
_symmetry.space_group_name_H-M   'P 1'
#
loop_
_entity.id
_entity.type
_entity.pdbx_description
1 polymer ?
#
loop_
_entity_poly.entity_id
_entity_poly.type
_entity_poly.pdbx_seq_one_letter_code
_entity_poly.pdbx_strand_id
1 'polypeptide(L)'
;MRSNSARRGSSRFAKKVGEIRPTQLLHSSGVGALIDLPNLSVMVMGLDEWDLTHSTVLTEQRLLAQVKRRLGDQVEQLLMPPAVQEGNGFGNDALGYENLVGVPCSPFPRWMVCPVCKTLAPLSSGLFNLDPKPFAPERSRFVHTNCRAKKPPAVLPVRFMVACEAGHLDDFPWVDFVHRGEKCERPQLRLEEFGVSGEAADVQVKCTNCGSSRRMSAAFGEQALYRGAALAQVLCVAGAALLLGEGRRPVPP
;
A
#
# COMPACT_ATOMS: atom_id res chain seq x y z
N MET A 1 -19.05 -30.28 -48.57
CA MET A 1 -19.23 -30.61 -47.13
C MET A 1 -17.89 -30.38 -46.43
N ARG A 2 -17.67 -29.20 -45.84
CA ARG A 2 -16.46 -28.89 -45.06
C ARG A 2 -16.85 -28.88 -43.59
N SER A 3 -16.19 -29.74 -42.83
CA SER A 3 -16.33 -29.94 -41.40
C SER A 3 -16.00 -28.67 -40.63
N ASN A 4 -16.97 -28.15 -39.87
CA ASN A 4 -16.76 -27.09 -38.89
C ASN A 4 -16.11 -27.69 -37.65
N SER A 5 -14.81 -27.50 -37.47
CA SER A 5 -14.14 -27.80 -36.20
C SER A 5 -14.57 -26.77 -35.16
N ALA A 6 -15.30 -27.23 -34.14
CA ALA A 6 -15.67 -26.45 -32.98
C ALA A 6 -14.44 -25.82 -32.31
N ARG A 7 -14.41 -24.49 -32.23
CA ARG A 7 -13.45 -23.74 -31.41
C ARG A 7 -13.74 -24.08 -29.95
N ARG A 8 -12.82 -24.80 -29.32
CA ARG A 8 -12.83 -25.08 -27.87
C ARG A 8 -12.85 -23.76 -27.12
N GLY A 9 -13.85 -23.58 -26.27
CA GLY A 9 -13.95 -22.44 -25.36
C GLY A 9 -12.74 -22.40 -24.45
N SER A 10 -12.01 -21.28 -24.49
CA SER A 10 -11.03 -20.94 -23.47
C SER A 10 -11.80 -20.70 -22.17
N SER A 11 -11.60 -21.58 -21.19
CA SER A 11 -12.01 -21.37 -19.80
C SER A 11 -11.49 -20.02 -19.35
N ARG A 12 -12.37 -19.03 -19.19
CA ARG A 12 -12.05 -17.75 -18.56
C ARG A 12 -11.86 -18.00 -17.07
N PHE A 13 -10.71 -18.51 -16.68
CA PHE A 13 -10.25 -18.38 -15.30
C PHE A 13 -10.26 -16.89 -14.98
N ALA A 14 -11.06 -16.49 -13.98
CA ALA A 14 -10.97 -15.15 -13.43
C ALA A 14 -9.54 -14.97 -12.94
N LYS A 15 -8.74 -14.14 -13.64
CA LYS A 15 -7.35 -13.90 -13.25
C LYS A 15 -7.36 -13.29 -11.85
N LYS A 16 -6.77 -13.98 -10.87
CA LYS A 16 -6.50 -13.40 -9.56
C LYS A 16 -5.47 -12.29 -9.73
N VAL A 17 -5.73 -11.12 -9.16
CA VAL A 17 -4.75 -10.02 -9.14
C VAL A 17 -3.86 -10.22 -7.93
N GLY A 18 -2.55 -10.00 -8.11
CA GLY A 18 -1.57 -10.19 -7.04
C GLY A 18 -1.10 -11.63 -6.85
N GLU A 19 -1.38 -12.52 -7.82
CA GLU A 19 -0.78 -13.86 -7.82
C GLU A 19 0.74 -13.74 -8.01
N ILE A 20 1.49 -14.12 -6.99
CA ILE A 20 2.95 -14.11 -6.97
C ILE A 20 3.47 -15.50 -6.66
N ARG A 21 4.62 -15.85 -7.24
CA ARG A 21 5.30 -17.11 -6.93
C ARG A 21 5.86 -17.04 -5.51
N PRO A 22 5.84 -18.13 -4.72
CA PRO A 22 6.43 -18.13 -3.38
C PRO A 22 7.89 -17.64 -3.33
N THR A 23 8.70 -18.02 -4.32
CA THR A 23 10.09 -17.54 -4.45
C THR A 23 10.17 -16.02 -4.63
N GLN A 24 9.21 -15.41 -5.33
CA GLN A 24 9.17 -13.96 -5.50
C GLN A 24 8.89 -13.26 -4.16
N LEU A 25 7.98 -13.82 -3.35
CA LEU A 25 7.71 -13.30 -2.00
C LEU A 25 8.96 -13.32 -1.11
N LEU A 26 9.80 -14.35 -1.21
CA LEU A 26 11.02 -14.45 -0.42
C LEU A 26 12.13 -13.48 -0.85
N HIS A 27 12.20 -13.12 -2.14
CA HIS A 27 13.31 -12.35 -2.69
C HIS A 27 13.00 -10.88 -2.97
N SER A 28 11.84 -10.57 -3.54
CA SER A 28 11.53 -9.23 -4.08
C SER A 28 10.19 -8.66 -3.65
N SER A 29 9.29 -9.48 -3.11
CA SER A 29 7.95 -9.08 -2.69
C SER A 29 7.71 -9.41 -1.20
N GLY A 30 8.76 -9.35 -0.38
CA GLY A 30 8.67 -9.60 1.06
C GLY A 30 7.99 -8.46 1.82
N VAL A 31 7.99 -8.55 3.14
CA VAL A 31 7.44 -7.50 4.03
C VAL A 31 8.05 -6.13 3.70
N GLY A 32 7.20 -5.11 3.59
CA GLY A 32 7.59 -3.75 3.24
C GLY A 32 7.91 -3.52 1.76
N ALA A 33 7.87 -4.56 0.92
CA ALA A 33 8.06 -4.41 -0.51
C ALA A 33 6.89 -3.68 -1.16
N LEU A 34 7.19 -2.82 -2.15
CA LEU A 34 6.20 -2.22 -3.03
C LEU A 34 5.93 -3.12 -4.22
N ILE A 35 4.66 -3.38 -4.48
CA ILE A 35 4.17 -4.18 -5.60
C ILE A 35 3.24 -3.32 -6.43
N ASP A 36 3.56 -3.21 -7.73
CA ASP A 36 2.69 -2.55 -8.70
C ASP A 36 1.69 -3.55 -9.28
N LEU A 37 0.42 -3.30 -9.00
CA LEU A 37 -0.72 -3.95 -9.63
C LEU A 37 -1.19 -3.08 -10.82
N PRO A 38 -2.00 -3.61 -11.75
CA PRO A 38 -2.35 -2.90 -12.98
C PRO A 38 -2.95 -1.50 -12.81
N ASN A 39 -3.63 -1.22 -11.69
CA ASN A 39 -4.26 0.06 -11.41
C ASN A 39 -4.01 0.58 -9.98
N LEU A 40 -3.15 -0.07 -9.21
CA LEU A 40 -2.93 0.18 -7.79
C LEU A 40 -1.47 -0.14 -7.44
N SER A 41 -0.83 0.66 -6.59
CA SER A 41 0.43 0.28 -5.95
C SER A 41 0.14 -0.07 -4.49
N VAL A 42 0.72 -1.18 -4.02
CA VAL A 42 0.50 -1.68 -2.68
C VAL A 42 1.82 -2.01 -2.00
N MET A 43 1.85 -1.89 -0.68
CA MET A 43 2.94 -2.33 0.18
C MET A 43 2.53 -3.60 0.92
N VAL A 44 3.43 -4.58 0.95
CA VAL A 44 3.24 -5.82 1.70
C VAL A 44 3.32 -5.52 3.20
N MET A 45 2.32 -5.95 3.96
CA MET A 45 2.23 -5.66 5.40
C MET A 45 3.16 -6.54 6.23
N GLY A 46 3.44 -6.08 7.46
CA GLY A 46 4.24 -6.78 8.46
C GLY A 46 3.66 -8.16 8.81
N LEU A 47 4.52 -9.05 9.31
CA LEU A 47 4.11 -10.42 9.68
C LEU A 47 3.02 -10.44 10.77
N ASP A 48 2.93 -9.38 11.59
CA ASP A 48 1.89 -9.24 12.62
C ASP A 48 0.47 -9.18 12.06
N GLU A 49 0.32 -8.82 10.77
CA GLU A 49 -0.97 -8.70 10.07
C GLU A 49 -1.31 -9.95 9.25
N TRP A 50 -0.42 -10.94 9.22
CA TRP A 50 -0.61 -12.14 8.41
C TRP A 50 -1.59 -13.10 9.08
N ASP A 51 -2.66 -13.44 8.39
CA ASP A 51 -3.58 -14.48 8.83
C ASP A 51 -2.96 -15.87 8.58
N LEU A 52 -2.44 -16.46 9.67
CA LEU A 52 -1.79 -17.76 9.64
C LEU A 52 -2.77 -18.94 9.61
N THR A 53 -4.10 -18.72 9.69
CA THR A 53 -5.09 -19.80 9.64
C THR A 53 -5.05 -20.59 8.34
N HIS A 54 -4.63 -19.93 7.25
CA HIS A 54 -4.46 -20.51 5.93
C HIS A 54 -3.00 -20.81 5.57
N SER A 55 -2.09 -20.76 6.55
CA SER A 55 -0.69 -21.14 6.36
C SER A 55 -0.50 -22.65 6.54
N THR A 56 0.35 -23.22 5.69
CA THR A 56 0.75 -24.64 5.80
C THR A 56 2.07 -24.76 6.56
N VAL A 57 2.16 -25.68 7.52
CA VAL A 57 3.40 -25.94 8.26
C VAL A 57 4.43 -26.61 7.34
N LEU A 58 5.60 -26.01 7.23
CA LEU A 58 6.73 -26.56 6.49
C LEU A 58 7.47 -27.58 7.37
N THR A 59 7.22 -28.86 7.09
CA THR A 59 7.80 -29.98 7.86
C THR A 59 9.20 -30.34 7.34
N GLU A 60 10.19 -29.50 7.63
CA GLU A 60 11.58 -29.71 7.22
C GLU A 60 12.54 -29.63 8.43
N GLN A 61 12.78 -30.77 9.08
CA GLN A 61 13.56 -30.85 10.33
C GLN A 61 14.98 -30.30 10.18
N ARG A 62 15.64 -30.58 9.05
CA ARG A 62 17.01 -30.10 8.79
C ARG A 62 17.05 -28.59 8.66
N LEU A 63 16.07 -28.00 7.97
CA LEU A 63 15.96 -26.56 7.80
C LEU A 63 15.65 -25.89 9.14
N LEU A 64 14.67 -26.40 9.89
CA LEU A 64 14.31 -25.89 11.21
C LEU A 64 15.51 -25.92 12.17
N ALA A 65 16.29 -27.00 12.17
CA ALA A 65 17.50 -27.10 12.98
C ALA A 65 18.56 -26.04 12.59
N GLN A 66 18.72 -25.74 11.30
CA GLN A 66 19.63 -24.68 10.84
C GLN A 66 19.14 -23.28 11.21
N VAL A 67 17.83 -23.03 11.12
CA VAL A 67 17.22 -21.76 11.52
C VAL A 67 17.37 -21.56 13.03
N LYS A 68 17.06 -22.58 13.84
CA LYS A 68 17.23 -22.55 15.30
C LYS A 68 18.68 -22.28 15.72
N ARG A 69 19.67 -22.84 15.00
CA ARG A 69 21.09 -22.54 15.25
C ARG A 69 21.45 -21.07 15.03
N ARG A 70 20.75 -20.36 14.14
CA ARG A 70 21.04 -18.94 13.83
C ARG A 70 20.22 -17.96 14.65
N LEU A 71 18.92 -18.23 14.81
CA LEU A 71 18.00 -17.31 15.48
C LEU A 71 17.81 -17.67 16.95
N GLY A 72 17.91 -18.95 17.32
CA GLY A 72 17.68 -19.48 18.65
C GLY A 72 16.46 -20.40 18.72
N ASP A 73 16.24 -20.98 19.89
CA ASP A 73 15.17 -21.97 20.13
C ASP A 73 13.76 -21.37 20.18
N GLN A 74 13.61 -20.04 20.10
CA GLN A 74 12.31 -19.38 20.03
C GLN A 74 11.54 -19.67 18.73
N VAL A 75 12.20 -20.19 17.70
CA VAL A 75 11.56 -20.56 16.44
C VAL A 75 10.94 -21.95 16.58
N GLU A 76 9.63 -22.02 16.83
CA GLU A 76 8.94 -23.30 17.03
C GLU A 76 8.72 -24.06 15.72
N GLN A 77 8.32 -23.35 14.67
CA GLN A 77 7.91 -23.91 13.38
C GLN A 77 8.20 -22.95 12.24
N LEU A 78 8.25 -23.51 11.02
CA LEU A 78 8.34 -22.76 9.77
C LEU A 78 7.00 -22.85 9.06
N LEU A 79 6.49 -21.71 8.58
CA LEU A 79 5.20 -21.62 7.90
C LEU A 79 5.39 -21.19 6.45
N MET A 80 4.58 -21.77 5.57
CA MET A 80 4.38 -21.23 4.23
C MET A 80 3.48 -19.99 4.29
N PRO A 81 3.66 -19.03 3.36
CA PRO A 81 2.78 -17.87 3.26
C PRO A 81 1.31 -18.29 3.12
N PRO A 82 0.36 -17.50 3.64
CA PRO A 82 -1.07 -17.79 3.51
C PRO A 82 -1.46 -17.93 2.05
N ALA A 83 -2.04 -19.08 1.69
CA ALA A 83 -2.51 -19.36 0.35
C ALA A 83 -3.65 -20.37 0.40
N VAL A 84 -4.64 -20.22 -0.49
CA VAL A 84 -5.68 -21.24 -0.67
C VAL A 84 -5.05 -22.50 -1.25
N GLN A 85 -5.23 -23.63 -0.57
CA GLN A 85 -4.80 -24.92 -1.09
C GLN A 85 -5.65 -25.30 -2.31
N GLU A 86 -5.02 -25.68 -3.42
CA GLU A 86 -5.73 -26.16 -4.60
C GLU A 86 -6.40 -27.50 -4.29
N GLY A 87 -7.73 -27.55 -4.13
CA GLY A 87 -8.46 -28.82 -4.08
C GLY A 87 -9.78 -28.87 -3.29
N ASN A 88 -10.19 -27.82 -2.59
CA ASN A 88 -11.32 -27.85 -1.65
C ASN A 88 -12.53 -26.97 -2.00
N GLY A 89 -12.66 -26.50 -3.26
CA GLY A 89 -13.80 -25.67 -3.69
C GLY A 89 -14.59 -26.26 -4.85
N PHE A 90 -15.78 -26.81 -4.56
CA PHE A 90 -16.87 -26.88 -5.53
C PHE A 90 -17.45 -25.46 -5.70
N GLY A 91 -16.90 -24.68 -6.63
CA GLY A 91 -17.49 -23.40 -7.03
C GLY A 91 -16.44 -22.32 -7.28
N ASN A 92 -16.30 -21.90 -8.54
CA ASN A 92 -15.61 -20.66 -8.90
C ASN A 92 -16.48 -19.46 -8.49
N ASP A 93 -16.79 -19.30 -7.21
CA ASP A 93 -17.50 -18.11 -6.76
C ASP A 93 -16.49 -16.96 -6.66
N ALA A 94 -16.59 -16.00 -7.58
CA ALA A 94 -15.76 -14.80 -7.56
C ALA A 94 -15.93 -13.96 -6.27
N LEU A 95 -17.00 -14.21 -5.50
CA LEU A 95 -17.30 -13.56 -4.21
C LEU A 95 -16.90 -14.42 -3.00
N GLY A 96 -16.36 -15.62 -3.21
CA GLY A 96 -15.94 -16.51 -2.14
C GLY A 96 -14.82 -15.91 -1.29
N TYR A 97 -14.88 -16.14 0.03
CA TYR A 97 -13.88 -15.70 1.01
C TYR A 97 -12.46 -16.19 0.66
N GLU A 98 -12.35 -17.38 0.06
CA GLU A 98 -11.09 -17.93 -0.47
C GLU A 98 -10.37 -17.00 -1.45
N ASN A 99 -11.06 -16.12 -2.17
CA ASN A 99 -10.40 -15.16 -3.06
C ASN A 99 -9.76 -13.98 -2.33
N LEU A 100 -10.04 -13.82 -1.04
CA LEU A 100 -9.46 -12.81 -0.16
C LEU A 100 -8.29 -13.35 0.67
N VAL A 101 -8.07 -14.67 0.65
CA VAL A 101 -6.95 -15.32 1.35
C VAL A 101 -5.66 -15.11 0.57
N GLY A 102 -4.69 -14.47 1.23
CA GLY A 102 -3.38 -14.21 0.68
C GLY A 102 -2.52 -13.37 1.63
N VAL A 103 -1.36 -12.95 1.14
CA VAL A 103 -0.47 -12.06 1.88
C VAL A 103 -1.11 -10.67 2.00
N PRO A 104 -1.26 -10.12 3.22
CA PRO A 104 -1.91 -8.83 3.41
C PRO A 104 -1.10 -7.70 2.78
N CYS A 105 -1.80 -6.80 2.08
CA CYS A 105 -1.22 -5.66 1.40
C CYS A 105 -2.08 -4.41 1.65
N SER A 106 -1.42 -3.26 1.79
CA SER A 106 -2.10 -1.97 1.93
C SER A 106 -1.75 -1.05 0.77
N PRO A 107 -2.68 -0.22 0.25
CA PRO A 107 -2.35 0.80 -0.74
C PRO A 107 -1.23 1.72 -0.24
N PHE A 108 -0.20 1.94 -1.08
CA PHE A 108 0.87 2.89 -0.82
C PHE A 108 1.41 3.45 -2.13
N PRO A 109 1.65 4.78 -2.23
CA PRO A 109 1.37 5.84 -1.25
C PRO A 109 -0.13 5.96 -0.89
N ARG A 110 -0.43 6.47 0.31
CA ARG A 110 -1.82 6.67 0.77
C ARG A 110 -2.40 7.98 0.25
N TRP A 111 -1.56 8.90 -0.22
CA TRP A 111 -2.01 10.13 -0.86
C TRP A 111 -2.28 9.92 -2.35
N MET A 112 -3.42 10.44 -2.79
CA MET A 112 -3.88 10.34 -4.18
C MET A 112 -4.17 11.74 -4.75
N VAL A 113 -4.04 11.86 -6.06
CA VAL A 113 -4.40 13.05 -6.83
C VAL A 113 -5.46 12.71 -7.87
N CYS A 114 -6.51 13.54 -7.93
CA CYS A 114 -7.48 13.46 -9.02
C CYS A 114 -6.92 14.17 -10.27
N PRO A 115 -6.80 13.48 -11.43
CA PRO A 115 -6.24 14.09 -12.64
C PRO A 115 -7.12 15.21 -13.20
N VAL A 116 -8.42 15.21 -12.89
CA VAL A 116 -9.41 16.17 -13.43
C VAL A 116 -9.47 17.45 -12.59
N CYS A 117 -9.78 17.35 -11.30
CA CYS A 117 -9.96 18.52 -10.43
C CYS A 117 -8.72 18.88 -9.61
N LYS A 118 -7.64 18.11 -9.76
CA LYS A 118 -6.35 18.31 -9.09
C LYS A 118 -6.39 18.19 -7.56
N THR A 119 -7.50 17.73 -6.99
CA THR A 119 -7.63 17.51 -5.54
C THR A 119 -6.60 16.50 -5.08
N LEU A 120 -5.86 16.87 -4.03
CA LEU A 120 -4.84 16.09 -3.36
C LEU A 120 -5.34 15.75 -1.96
N ALA A 121 -5.50 14.47 -1.67
CA ALA A 121 -5.99 14.01 -0.36
C ALA A 121 -5.52 12.59 -0.03
N PRO A 122 -5.43 12.22 1.25
CA PRO A 122 -5.19 10.84 1.64
C PRO A 122 -6.44 9.99 1.41
N LEU A 123 -6.27 8.69 1.20
CA LEU A 123 -7.38 7.73 1.10
C LEU A 123 -8.30 7.77 2.33
N SER A 124 -7.75 8.06 3.51
CA SER A 124 -8.51 8.20 4.77
C SER A 124 -9.51 9.36 4.77
N SER A 125 -9.42 10.30 3.81
CA SER A 125 -10.34 11.44 3.74
C SER A 125 -11.74 11.08 3.25
N GLY A 126 -11.95 9.86 2.73
CA GLY A 126 -13.22 9.41 2.15
C GLY A 126 -13.59 10.06 0.81
N LEU A 127 -12.72 10.88 0.22
CA LEU A 127 -12.93 11.47 -1.11
C LEU A 127 -12.65 10.46 -2.23
N PHE A 128 -11.78 9.49 -1.96
CA PHE A 128 -11.32 8.49 -2.91
C PHE A 128 -11.72 7.12 -2.42
N ASN A 129 -12.60 6.46 -3.18
CA ASN A 129 -13.15 5.17 -2.80
C ASN A 129 -12.66 4.10 -3.77
N LEU A 130 -12.43 2.90 -3.24
CA LEU A 130 -12.14 1.74 -4.07
C LEU A 130 -13.40 1.39 -4.87
N ASP A 131 -13.26 1.21 -6.18
CA ASP A 131 -14.27 0.65 -7.08
C ASP A 131 -13.91 -0.82 -7.36
N PRO A 132 -14.24 -1.77 -6.46
CA PRO A 132 -13.88 -3.17 -6.62
C PRO A 132 -14.64 -3.79 -7.79
N LYS A 133 -13.94 -4.61 -8.58
CA LYS A 133 -14.52 -5.35 -9.71
C LYS A 133 -14.38 -6.86 -9.47
N PRO A 134 -15.36 -7.52 -8.81
CA PRO A 134 -15.24 -8.94 -8.45
C PRO A 134 -14.92 -9.87 -9.62
N PHE A 135 -15.54 -9.62 -10.79
CA PHE A 135 -15.35 -10.43 -11.99
C PHE A 135 -14.23 -9.95 -12.92
N ALA A 136 -13.58 -8.83 -12.57
CA ALA A 136 -12.47 -8.26 -13.33
C ALA A 136 -11.53 -7.51 -12.36
N PRO A 137 -10.95 -8.22 -11.37
CA PRO A 137 -10.22 -7.60 -10.26
C PRO A 137 -9.08 -6.72 -10.76
N GLU A 138 -8.53 -6.99 -11.95
CA GLU A 138 -7.46 -6.20 -12.58
C GLU A 138 -7.90 -4.78 -12.92
N ARG A 139 -9.21 -4.52 -12.98
CA ARG A 139 -9.81 -3.20 -13.25
C ARG A 139 -10.18 -2.43 -11.98
N SER A 140 -10.01 -3.04 -10.80
CA SER A 140 -10.25 -2.40 -9.52
C SER A 140 -9.28 -1.23 -9.34
N ARG A 141 -9.78 -0.08 -8.91
CA ARG A 141 -9.01 1.16 -8.80
C ARG A 141 -9.67 2.11 -7.82
N PHE A 142 -8.92 3.08 -7.31
CA PHE A 142 -9.50 4.19 -6.56
C PHE A 142 -10.12 5.20 -7.53
N VAL A 143 -11.31 5.69 -7.19
CA VAL A 143 -12.05 6.71 -7.95
C VAL A 143 -12.46 7.88 -7.07
N HIS A 144 -12.51 9.07 -7.67
CA HIS A 144 -13.02 10.26 -6.99
C HIS A 144 -14.53 10.38 -7.18
N THR A 145 -15.29 10.01 -6.15
CA THR A 145 -16.77 9.91 -6.20
C THR A 145 -17.46 11.26 -6.38
N ASN A 146 -17.00 12.30 -5.70
CA ASN A 146 -17.59 13.64 -5.71
C ASN A 146 -16.83 14.62 -6.63
N CYS A 147 -16.34 14.12 -7.77
CA CYS A 147 -15.63 14.94 -8.75
C CYS A 147 -16.60 15.71 -9.66
N ARG A 148 -16.17 16.86 -10.19
CA ARG A 148 -16.91 17.63 -11.22
C ARG A 148 -17.06 16.89 -12.57
N ALA A 149 -16.38 15.76 -12.74
CA ALA A 149 -16.41 14.99 -13.99
C ALA A 149 -17.75 14.25 -14.15
N LYS A 150 -18.19 14.00 -15.39
CA LYS A 150 -19.42 13.25 -15.68
C LYS A 150 -19.42 11.82 -15.12
N LYS A 151 -18.24 11.21 -14.97
CA LYS A 151 -18.03 9.89 -14.37
C LYS A 151 -16.91 10.01 -13.32
N PRO A 152 -16.96 9.26 -12.22
CA PRO A 152 -15.88 9.23 -11.23
C PRO A 152 -14.54 8.88 -11.90
N PRO A 153 -13.57 9.81 -11.96
CA PRO A 153 -12.29 9.55 -12.60
C PRO A 153 -11.44 8.65 -11.69
N ALA A 154 -10.60 7.84 -12.31
CA ALA A 154 -9.55 7.12 -11.59
C ALA A 154 -8.56 8.14 -11.01
N VAL A 155 -8.19 7.94 -9.74
CA VAL A 155 -7.15 8.77 -9.10
C VAL A 155 -5.80 8.10 -9.21
N LEU A 156 -4.75 8.90 -9.11
CA LEU A 156 -3.37 8.46 -9.24
C LEU A 156 -2.67 8.57 -7.88
N PRO A 157 -1.82 7.60 -7.50
CA PRO A 157 -0.95 7.75 -6.34
C PRO A 157 0.01 8.92 -6.57
N VAL A 158 0.25 9.69 -5.51
CA VAL A 158 1.17 10.82 -5.61
C VAL A 158 2.61 10.35 -5.61
N ARG A 159 3.41 10.96 -6.48
CA ARG A 159 4.76 10.50 -6.85
C ARG A 159 5.87 10.99 -5.91
N PHE A 160 5.50 11.52 -4.75
CA PHE A 160 6.44 12.07 -3.76
C PHE A 160 6.22 11.37 -2.42
N MET A 161 7.30 10.83 -1.88
CA MET A 161 7.35 10.11 -0.62
C MET A 161 8.60 10.51 0.15
N VAL A 162 8.65 10.19 1.43
CA VAL A 162 9.83 10.37 2.27
C VAL A 162 10.41 9.01 2.65
N ALA A 163 11.73 8.95 2.73
CA ALA A 163 12.45 7.80 3.24
C ALA A 163 13.45 8.26 4.31
N CYS A 164 13.65 7.47 5.35
CA CYS A 164 14.73 7.72 6.31
C CYS A 164 15.94 6.81 6.04
N GLU A 165 17.09 7.16 6.63
CA GLU A 165 18.33 6.38 6.48
C GLU A 165 18.22 4.95 7.05
N ALA A 166 17.31 4.73 7.99
CA ALA A 166 16.99 3.40 8.53
C ALA A 166 16.10 2.56 7.60
N GLY A 167 15.66 3.11 6.45
CA GLY A 167 14.88 2.39 5.43
C GLY A 167 13.37 2.45 5.59
N HIS A 168 12.83 3.26 6.52
CA HIS A 168 11.38 3.49 6.60
C HIS A 168 10.90 4.34 5.43
N LEU A 169 9.71 4.02 4.91
CA LEU A 169 9.01 4.78 3.88
C LEU A 169 7.73 5.35 4.47
N ASP A 170 7.45 6.61 4.17
CA ASP A 170 6.18 7.25 4.53
C ASP A 170 5.72 8.21 3.43
N ASP A 171 4.45 8.57 3.48
CA ASP A 171 3.89 9.60 2.62
C ASP A 171 4.53 10.96 2.88
N PHE A 172 4.67 11.77 1.83
CA PHE A 172 5.14 13.13 1.98
C PHE A 172 4.17 13.96 2.85
N PRO A 173 4.65 14.80 3.79
CA PRO A 173 3.82 15.55 4.73
C PRO A 173 3.17 16.78 4.07
N TRP A 174 2.20 16.56 3.18
CA TRP A 174 1.61 17.57 2.31
C TRP A 174 1.03 18.79 3.04
N VAL A 175 0.31 18.56 4.13
CA VAL A 175 -0.34 19.63 4.90
C VAL A 175 0.71 20.54 5.52
N ASP A 176 1.66 19.97 6.25
CA ASP A 176 2.72 20.72 6.92
C ASP A 176 3.64 21.42 5.93
N PHE A 177 3.93 20.76 4.79
CA PHE A 177 4.75 21.33 3.73
C PHE A 177 4.16 22.62 3.16
N VAL A 178 2.87 22.61 2.80
CA VAL A 178 2.18 23.76 2.21
C VAL A 178 2.07 24.92 3.19
N HIS A 179 1.77 24.63 4.45
CA HIS A 179 1.52 25.64 5.48
C HIS A 179 2.78 26.04 6.25
N ARG A 180 3.94 25.44 5.97
CA ARG A 180 5.22 25.73 6.66
C ARG A 180 5.14 25.56 8.18
N GLY A 181 4.29 24.64 8.64
CA GLY A 181 4.00 24.41 10.06
C GLY A 181 2.96 25.33 10.68
N GLU A 182 2.33 26.24 9.91
CA GLU A 182 1.19 27.02 10.37
C GLU A 182 -0.09 26.17 10.39
N LYS A 183 -1.00 26.48 11.33
CA LYS A 183 -2.26 25.74 11.46
C LYS A 183 -3.26 26.16 10.38
N CYS A 184 -3.89 25.18 9.74
CA CYS A 184 -5.06 25.37 8.88
C CYS A 184 -6.22 24.55 9.44
N GLU A 185 -7.37 25.18 9.70
CA GLU A 185 -8.52 24.49 10.31
C GLU A 185 -9.08 23.37 9.44
N ARG A 186 -9.14 23.58 8.12
CA ARG A 186 -9.68 22.61 7.15
C ARG A 186 -8.79 22.60 5.90
N PRO A 187 -7.64 21.91 5.92
CA PRO A 187 -6.72 21.90 4.79
C PRO A 187 -7.38 21.19 3.60
N GLN A 188 -7.49 21.90 2.47
CA GLN A 188 -8.00 21.35 1.22
C GLN A 188 -6.96 21.59 0.14
N LEU A 189 -6.24 20.53 -0.23
CA LEU A 189 -5.06 20.66 -1.09
C LEU A 189 -5.39 20.36 -2.55
N ARG A 190 -4.70 21.06 -3.45
CA ARG A 190 -4.63 20.76 -4.88
C ARG A 190 -3.18 20.66 -5.32
N LEU A 191 -2.90 19.71 -6.20
CA LEU A 191 -1.60 19.49 -6.83
C LEU A 191 -1.69 19.92 -8.30
N GLU A 192 -1.05 21.04 -8.62
CA GLU A 192 -1.05 21.66 -9.94
C GLU A 192 0.32 21.48 -10.58
N GLU A 193 0.32 21.00 -11.83
CA GLU A 193 1.53 20.82 -12.64
C GLU A 193 1.56 21.89 -13.72
N PHE A 194 2.64 22.66 -13.74
CA PHE A 194 2.90 23.82 -14.59
C PHE A 194 4.05 23.50 -15.54
N GLY A 195 3.87 22.55 -16.45
CA GLY A 195 4.90 22.18 -17.39
C GLY A 195 4.59 20.91 -18.17
N VAL A 196 5.45 20.61 -19.14
CA VAL A 196 5.39 19.37 -19.94
C VAL A 196 6.40 18.33 -19.43
N SER A 197 7.38 18.77 -18.63
CA SER A 197 8.53 17.96 -18.19
C SER A 197 8.18 16.95 -17.08
N GLY A 198 7.14 17.22 -16.29
CA GLY A 198 6.81 16.44 -15.10
C GLY A 198 7.87 16.54 -13.99
N GLU A 199 8.80 17.50 -14.07
CA GLU A 199 9.81 17.75 -13.07
C GLU A 199 9.21 18.30 -11.77
N ALA A 200 9.86 18.03 -10.64
CA ALA A 200 9.45 18.58 -9.34
C ALA A 200 9.40 20.13 -9.33
N ALA A 201 10.18 20.79 -10.18
CA ALA A 201 10.17 22.25 -10.31
C ALA A 201 8.83 22.79 -10.86
N ASP A 202 8.15 21.98 -11.68
CA ASP A 202 6.89 22.33 -12.33
C ASP A 202 5.68 21.96 -11.47
N VAL A 203 5.87 21.33 -10.31
CA VAL A 203 4.77 20.93 -9.43
C VAL A 203 4.58 21.95 -8.30
N GLN A 204 3.35 22.40 -8.11
CA GLN A 204 2.95 23.26 -7.00
C GLN A 204 1.78 22.64 -6.24
N VAL A 205 1.82 22.76 -4.92
CA VAL A 205 0.72 22.40 -4.04
C VAL A 205 0.08 23.68 -3.52
N LYS A 206 -1.25 23.75 -3.54
CA LYS A 206 -2.02 24.90 -3.06
C LYS A 206 -3.15 24.45 -2.12
N CYS A 207 -3.30 25.13 -1.00
CA CYS A 207 -4.46 25.02 -0.14
C CYS A 207 -5.56 25.97 -0.63
N THR A 208 -6.73 25.45 -0.99
CA THR A 208 -7.86 26.27 -1.46
C THR A 208 -8.62 26.97 -0.34
N ASN A 209 -8.43 26.54 0.91
CA ASN A 209 -9.11 27.15 2.06
C ASN A 209 -8.40 28.44 2.53
N CYS A 210 -7.09 28.37 2.81
CA CYS A 210 -6.31 29.52 3.28
C CYS A 210 -5.51 30.25 2.18
N GLY A 211 -5.44 29.69 0.97
CA GLY A 211 -4.69 30.28 -0.15
C GLY A 211 -3.19 30.01 -0.16
N SER A 212 -2.63 29.39 0.89
CA SER A 212 -1.20 29.04 0.95
C SER A 212 -0.79 28.14 -0.21
N SER A 213 0.38 28.41 -0.80
CA SER A 213 0.92 27.58 -1.89
C SER A 213 2.42 27.42 -1.78
N ARG A 214 2.93 26.31 -2.29
CA ARG A 214 4.35 25.98 -2.27
C ARG A 214 4.73 25.11 -3.46
N ARG A 215 5.85 25.44 -4.12
CA ARG A 215 6.42 24.61 -5.20
C ARG A 215 7.17 23.43 -4.61
N MET A 216 7.11 22.28 -5.28
CA MET A 216 7.79 21.06 -4.85
C MET A 216 9.32 21.17 -4.94
N SER A 217 9.88 22.08 -5.74
CA SER A 217 11.32 22.40 -5.68
C SER A 217 11.81 22.74 -4.27
N ALA A 218 10.95 23.36 -3.44
CA ALA A 218 11.26 23.69 -2.06
C ALA A 218 11.22 22.49 -1.08
N ALA A 219 10.90 21.29 -1.57
CA ALA A 219 10.98 20.03 -0.84
C ALA A 219 12.36 19.35 -1.00
N PHE A 220 13.24 19.89 -1.85
CA PHE A 220 14.56 19.35 -2.13
C PHE A 220 15.67 20.35 -1.73
N GLY A 221 16.86 19.84 -1.39
CA GLY A 221 18.04 20.65 -1.05
C GLY A 221 18.06 21.15 0.40
N GLU A 222 19.06 21.98 0.75
CA GLU A 222 19.28 22.48 2.12
C GLU A 222 18.13 23.31 2.69
N GLN A 223 17.27 23.86 1.82
CA GLN A 223 16.05 24.58 2.23
C GLN A 223 14.88 23.64 2.58
N ALA A 224 15.02 22.34 2.33
CA ALA A 224 14.08 21.30 2.75
C ALA A 224 14.20 20.98 4.24
N LEU A 225 14.48 21.98 5.09
CA LEU A 225 14.41 21.90 6.55
C LEU A 225 12.95 21.73 6.96
N TYR A 226 12.43 20.54 6.69
CA TYR A 226 11.21 20.05 7.26
C TYR A 226 11.46 19.96 8.77
N ARG A 227 10.79 20.80 9.56
CA ARG A 227 10.80 20.69 11.03
C ARG A 227 10.33 19.30 11.50
N GLY A 228 9.59 18.59 10.66
CA GLY A 228 9.22 17.20 10.93
C GLY A 228 10.25 16.17 10.47
N ALA A 229 11.39 16.53 9.87
CA ALA A 229 12.52 15.61 9.72
C ALA A 229 13.08 15.29 11.10
N ALA A 230 13.09 16.29 12.00
CA ALA A 230 13.29 16.06 13.42
C ALA A 230 12.18 15.20 14.04
N LEU A 231 10.91 15.29 13.63
CA LEU A 231 9.84 14.40 14.13
C LEU A 231 9.86 12.98 13.54
N ALA A 232 10.26 12.79 12.29
CA ALA A 232 10.48 11.48 11.70
C ALA A 232 11.72 10.81 12.32
N GLN A 233 12.74 11.60 12.64
CA GLN A 233 13.91 11.16 13.38
C GLN A 233 13.58 10.91 14.86
N VAL A 234 12.70 11.72 15.47
CA VAL A 234 12.18 11.50 16.84
C VAL A 234 11.21 10.32 16.89
N LEU A 235 10.41 10.04 15.86
CA LEU A 235 9.63 8.80 15.74
C LEU A 235 10.55 7.59 15.50
N CYS A 236 11.66 7.77 14.78
CA CYS A 236 12.68 6.74 14.62
C CYS A 236 13.39 6.41 15.95
N VAL A 237 13.54 7.40 16.86
CA VAL A 237 14.13 7.22 18.21
C VAL A 237 13.07 6.77 19.24
N ALA A 238 11.84 7.28 19.17
CA ALA A 238 10.76 6.96 20.10
C ALA A 238 10.06 5.63 19.76
N GLY A 239 10.04 5.21 18.50
CA GLY A 239 9.59 3.89 18.07
C GLY A 239 10.47 2.75 18.59
N ALA A 240 11.74 3.02 18.88
CA ALA A 240 12.61 2.09 19.61
C ALA A 240 12.31 2.04 21.12
N ALA A 241 11.73 3.11 21.69
CA ALA A 241 11.43 3.20 23.13
C ALA A 241 10.02 2.69 23.50
N LEU A 242 9.05 2.70 22.57
CA LEU A 242 7.68 2.21 22.82
C LEU A 242 7.49 0.70 22.63
N LEU A 243 8.50 -0.02 22.13
CA LEU A 243 8.49 -1.49 22.03
C LEU A 243 9.21 -2.21 23.18
N LEU A 244 9.64 -1.49 24.22
CA LEU A 244 10.28 -2.07 25.42
C LEU A 244 9.70 -1.56 26.75
N GLY A 245 8.38 -1.51 26.88
CA GLY A 245 7.80 -1.38 28.22
C GLY A 245 6.33 -1.00 28.30
N GLU A 246 5.44 -1.99 28.15
CA GLU A 246 4.29 -2.09 29.07
C GLU A 246 4.14 -3.56 29.48
N GLY A 247 4.51 -3.82 30.72
CA GLY A 247 4.40 -5.11 31.36
C GLY A 247 2.95 -5.54 31.57
N ARG A 248 2.76 -6.85 31.46
CA ARG A 248 1.73 -7.67 32.13
C ARG A 248 0.72 -6.89 32.99
N ARG A 249 -0.54 -6.87 32.55
CA ARG A 249 -1.66 -6.65 33.48
C ARG A 249 -1.84 -7.89 34.36
N PRO A 250 -1.85 -7.77 35.70
CA PRO A 250 -2.27 -8.87 36.57
C PRO A 250 -3.80 -9.06 36.48
N VAL A 251 -4.21 -10.32 36.39
CA VAL A 251 -5.61 -10.75 36.53
C VAL A 251 -5.92 -10.79 38.03
N PRO A 252 -6.91 -10.04 38.54
CA PRO A 252 -7.34 -10.15 39.94
C PRO A 252 -8.18 -11.42 40.17
N PRO A 253 -8.29 -11.89 41.44
CA PRO A 253 -8.71 -13.24 41.80
C PRO A 253 -10.16 -13.59 41.46
#